data_AF-A0A2K6JPZ8-F1
#
_entry.id   AF-A0A2K6JPZ8-F1
#
_cell.length_a   1.000
_cell.length_b   1.000
_cell.length_c   1.000
_cell.angle_alpha   90.00
_cell.angle_beta   90.00
_cell.angle_gamma   90.00
#
_symmetry.space_group_name_H-M   'P 1'
#
loop_
_entity.id
_entity.type
_entity.pdbx_description
1 polymer ?
#
loop_
_entity_poly.entity_id
_entity_poly.type
_entity_poly.pdbx_seq_one_letter_code
_entity_poly.pdbx_strand_id
1 'polypeptide(L)'
;MVAEKETLSLNKCPDKMPKRTKLLAQQPLPVHQPHSLVSEGFTVKAMMKNSVVRGPPTAGAFKERPTKPTAFRKFYERGDFPIALEHDSKGNKIAWKVEIEKLDYHHYLPLFFDGLCEMTFPYEFFARQGIHDMLEHGGNKILPVLPQLIIPIKNALNLRNRQVICVTLKVLQHLVVSAEMVGKALVPYYRQILPVLNIFKNMNGSSPRLECSGAIMARCNLDHLGSSDPPASASQVTETTVNSGDGIDYSQQKRENIGDLIQETLEAFERYGGENAFINIKYVVPTYESCLLN
;
A
#
# COMPACT_ATOMS: atom_id res chain seq x y z
N MET A 1 74.36 42.50 53.60
CA MET A 1 74.93 43.44 52.61
C MET A 1 76.31 42.93 52.26
N VAL A 2 76.57 42.78 50.95
CA VAL A 2 77.89 42.70 50.29
C VAL A 2 78.66 41.36 50.34
N ALA A 3 78.83 40.85 49.09
CA ALA A 3 79.96 40.16 48.45
C ALA A 3 80.56 38.86 49.00
N GLU A 4 80.70 37.90 48.07
CA GLU A 4 81.86 37.01 47.80
C GLU A 4 81.47 36.16 46.56
N LYS A 5 82.14 36.18 45.38
CA LYS A 5 83.46 35.60 45.00
C LYS A 5 83.67 34.21 45.63
N GLU A 6 84.09 33.12 45.00
CA GLU A 6 84.85 32.78 43.79
C GLU A 6 84.68 31.23 43.66
N THR A 7 84.39 30.69 42.49
CA THR A 7 85.27 29.84 41.64
C THR A 7 85.32 28.33 41.92
N LEU A 8 85.55 27.61 40.81
CA LEU A 8 86.09 26.24 40.66
C LEU A 8 85.11 25.07 40.85
N SER A 9 85.05 24.02 40.03
CA SER A 9 85.40 23.70 38.63
C SER A 9 85.29 22.17 38.50
N LEU A 10 85.34 21.66 37.26
CA LEU A 10 85.60 20.27 36.85
C LEU A 10 84.39 19.32 36.95
N ASN A 11 83.83 18.80 35.84
CA ASN A 11 84.57 18.03 34.85
C ASN A 11 83.84 17.86 33.49
N LYS A 12 84.64 18.03 32.42
CA LYS A 12 84.68 17.26 31.16
C LYS A 12 83.69 17.57 30.01
N CYS A 13 84.23 18.24 28.99
CA CYS A 13 83.84 18.15 27.56
C CYS A 13 84.72 17.06 26.89
N PRO A 14 84.55 16.70 25.60
CA PRO A 14 83.36 16.52 24.75
C PRO A 14 83.35 15.08 24.17
N ASP A 15 82.28 14.64 23.48
CA ASP A 15 82.43 14.20 22.08
C ASP A 15 81.08 13.85 21.42
N LYS A 16 81.05 14.09 20.10
CA LYS A 16 80.04 13.69 19.10
C LYS A 16 78.84 14.62 18.89
N MET A 17 78.94 15.39 17.80
CA MET A 17 77.90 16.17 17.16
C MET A 17 76.60 15.36 16.93
N PRO A 18 75.42 15.88 17.29
CA PRO A 18 74.15 15.43 16.75
C PRO A 18 73.77 16.21 15.50
N LYS A 19 73.16 15.46 14.59
CA LYS A 19 72.81 15.82 13.22
C LYS A 19 71.74 16.91 13.18
N ARG A 20 71.94 17.86 12.25
CA ARG A 20 70.98 18.80 11.63
C ARG A 20 69.51 18.58 12.04
N THR A 21 69.06 19.30 13.06
CA THR A 21 67.64 19.40 13.42
C THR A 21 66.91 20.13 12.29
N LYS A 22 65.94 19.45 11.66
CA LYS A 22 65.05 20.07 10.67
C LYS A 22 64.31 21.23 11.35
N LEU A 23 64.33 22.40 10.71
CA LEU A 23 63.39 23.48 11.03
C LEU A 23 61.97 22.91 10.86
N LEU A 24 61.20 22.85 11.94
CA LEU A 24 59.77 22.56 11.88
C LEU A 24 59.12 23.66 11.04
N ALA A 25 58.42 23.24 9.98
CA ALA A 25 57.58 24.12 9.18
C ALA A 25 56.54 24.78 10.10
N GLN A 26 56.38 26.10 9.97
CA GLN A 26 55.29 26.84 10.59
C GLN A 26 53.97 26.17 10.19
N GLN A 27 53.11 25.86 11.16
CA GLN A 27 51.77 25.39 10.89
C GLN A 27 51.00 26.49 10.15
N PRO A 28 50.33 26.21 9.02
CA PRO A 28 49.45 27.18 8.39
C PRO A 28 48.32 27.54 9.34
N LEU A 29 47.97 28.83 9.42
CA LEU A 29 46.78 29.30 10.11
C LEU A 29 45.54 28.52 9.64
N PRO A 30 44.57 28.21 10.52
CA PRO A 30 43.38 27.46 10.12
C PRO A 30 42.61 28.27 9.07
N VAL A 31 42.49 27.70 7.87
CA VAL A 31 41.62 28.21 6.81
C VAL A 31 40.19 28.21 7.35
N HIS A 32 39.64 29.40 7.58
CA HIS A 32 38.26 29.57 8.01
C HIS A 32 37.37 29.03 6.88
N GLN A 33 36.88 27.79 7.02
CA GLN A 33 35.86 27.27 6.12
C GLN A 33 34.63 28.19 6.29
N PRO A 34 34.07 28.77 5.21
CA PRO A 34 32.86 29.54 5.32
C PRO A 34 31.75 28.57 5.73
N HIS A 35 31.29 28.66 6.98
CA HIS A 35 30.11 27.95 7.43
C HIS A 35 28.95 28.37 6.53
N SER A 36 28.46 27.44 5.71
CA SER A 36 27.29 27.68 4.89
C SER A 36 26.08 27.94 5.80
N LEU A 37 25.41 29.06 5.55
CA LEU A 37 24.23 29.46 6.31
C LEU A 37 23.04 28.65 5.82
N VAL A 38 22.47 27.82 6.69
CA VAL A 38 21.28 27.05 6.31
C VAL A 38 20.05 27.96 6.40
N SER A 39 19.26 28.04 5.33
CA SER A 39 18.06 28.89 5.27
C SER A 39 16.84 28.13 4.78
N GLU A 40 15.67 28.57 5.22
CA GLU A 40 14.39 28.14 4.63
C GLU A 40 14.22 28.71 3.22
N GLY A 41 13.48 27.98 2.38
CA GLY A 41 13.16 28.42 1.02
C GLY A 41 12.39 29.74 1.00
N PHE A 42 12.49 30.47 -0.11
CA PHE A 42 11.77 31.74 -0.33
C PHE A 42 12.08 32.85 0.70
N THR A 43 13.26 32.81 1.31
CA THR A 43 13.74 33.86 2.23
C THR A 43 14.87 34.69 1.62
N VAL A 44 15.07 35.93 2.09
CA VAL A 44 16.22 36.77 1.65
C VAL A 44 17.56 36.08 1.97
N LYS A 45 17.61 35.31 3.06
CA LYS A 45 18.79 34.51 3.43
C LYS A 45 19.09 33.41 2.41
N ALA A 46 18.08 32.83 1.77
CA ALA A 46 18.25 31.82 0.71
C ALA A 46 18.88 32.36 -0.59
N MET A 47 18.87 33.68 -0.79
CA MET A 47 19.46 34.34 -1.96
C MET A 47 20.93 34.75 -1.72
N MET A 48 21.49 34.45 -0.54
CA MET A 48 22.86 34.83 -0.19
C MET A 48 23.87 33.83 -0.78
N LYS A 49 25.03 34.32 -1.22
CA LYS A 49 26.07 33.48 -1.87
C LYS A 49 26.59 32.33 -0.98
N ASN A 50 26.47 32.46 0.34
CA ASN A 50 26.94 31.47 1.31
C ASN A 50 25.79 30.71 1.99
N SER A 51 24.58 30.74 1.43
CA SER A 51 23.43 30.04 2.00
C SER A 51 23.10 28.74 1.28
N VAL A 52 22.76 27.70 2.05
CA VAL A 52 22.21 26.44 1.52
C VAL A 52 20.75 26.37 1.94
N VAL A 53 19.86 26.29 0.94
CA VAL A 53 18.42 26.20 1.17
C VAL A 53 18.05 24.78 1.56
N ARG A 54 17.31 24.61 2.65
CA ARG A 54 16.72 23.31 2.98
C ARG A 54 15.67 22.95 1.94
N GLY A 55 15.75 21.72 1.42
CA GLY A 55 14.69 21.16 0.59
C GLY A 55 13.38 21.10 1.38
N PRO A 56 12.22 21.11 0.69
CA PRO A 56 10.93 20.98 1.34
C PRO A 56 10.85 19.66 2.14
N PRO A 57 10.07 19.61 3.24
CA PRO A 57 9.91 18.39 4.01
C PRO A 57 9.28 17.29 3.15
N THR A 58 9.64 16.03 3.41
CA THR A 58 9.05 14.88 2.71
C THR A 58 7.56 14.81 2.96
N ALA A 59 6.74 14.89 1.90
CA ALA A 59 5.29 14.87 1.99
C ALA A 59 4.70 13.54 2.54
N GLY A 60 5.47 12.45 2.51
CA GLY A 60 5.03 11.14 3.02
C GLY A 60 3.84 10.55 2.25
N ALA A 61 3.66 10.91 0.98
CA ALA A 61 2.51 10.51 0.16
C ALA A 61 2.38 8.98 -0.02
N PHE A 62 3.49 8.24 0.01
CA PHE A 62 3.52 6.78 -0.14
C PHE A 62 3.72 6.03 1.19
N LYS A 63 3.93 6.74 2.30
CA LYS A 63 4.17 6.11 3.60
C LYS A 63 2.88 5.44 4.09
N GLU A 64 2.99 4.17 4.45
CA GLU A 64 1.94 3.40 5.08
C GLU A 64 1.48 4.07 6.39
N ARG A 65 0.18 3.99 6.67
CA ARG A 65 -0.43 4.56 7.86
C ARG A 65 -0.80 3.46 8.84
N PRO A 66 -0.64 3.69 10.15
CA PRO A 66 -0.98 2.68 11.15
C PRO A 66 -2.47 2.38 11.17
N THR A 67 -2.81 1.13 11.40
CA THR A 67 -4.20 0.68 11.59
C THR A 67 -4.72 1.15 12.95
N LYS A 68 -5.99 1.56 12.99
CA LYS A 68 -6.71 1.80 14.24
C LYS A 68 -7.35 0.48 14.69
N PRO A 69 -7.61 0.29 16.00
CA PRO A 69 -8.37 -0.86 16.47
C PRO A 69 -9.74 -0.90 15.80
N THR A 70 -10.08 -2.03 15.16
CA THR A 70 -11.34 -2.22 14.44
C THR A 70 -12.45 -2.61 15.40
N ALA A 71 -13.69 -2.25 15.06
CA ALA A 71 -14.89 -2.82 15.68
C ALA A 71 -14.99 -4.32 15.40
N PHE A 72 -14.54 -4.76 14.21
CA PHE A 72 -14.47 -6.16 13.83
C PHE A 72 -13.71 -7.00 14.88
N ARG A 73 -12.47 -6.61 15.24
CA ARG A 73 -11.67 -7.37 16.20
C ARG A 73 -12.36 -7.47 17.56
N LYS A 74 -12.96 -6.38 18.04
CA LYS A 74 -13.68 -6.37 19.33
C LYS A 74 -14.89 -7.30 19.31
N PHE A 75 -15.66 -7.32 18.23
CA PHE A 75 -16.81 -8.21 18.09
C PHE A 75 -16.40 -9.67 17.96
N TYR A 76 -15.28 -9.94 17.28
CA TYR A 76 -14.71 -11.29 17.18
C TYR A 76 -14.27 -11.82 18.54
N GLU A 77 -13.51 -11.02 19.30
CA GLU A 77 -13.02 -11.40 20.63
C GLU A 77 -14.17 -11.60 21.64
N ARG A 78 -15.30 -10.91 21.46
CA ARG A 78 -16.52 -11.12 22.26
C ARG A 78 -17.28 -12.39 21.90
N GLY A 79 -17.06 -12.95 20.72
CA GLY A 79 -17.80 -14.10 20.21
C GLY A 79 -19.18 -13.76 19.63
N ASP A 80 -19.44 -12.48 19.34
CA ASP A 80 -20.73 -11.98 18.87
C ASP A 80 -20.98 -12.27 17.37
N PHE A 81 -19.95 -12.68 16.62
CA PHE A 81 -20.13 -13.01 15.20
C PHE A 81 -20.87 -14.35 15.00
N PRO A 82 -21.78 -14.42 14.01
CA PRO A 82 -22.47 -15.66 13.63
C PRO A 82 -21.58 -16.59 12.79
N ILE A 83 -20.27 -16.63 13.05
CA ILE A 83 -19.31 -17.48 12.32
C ILE A 83 -18.49 -18.33 13.31
N ALA A 84 -18.03 -19.48 12.83
CA ALA A 84 -17.12 -20.38 13.52
C ALA A 84 -16.05 -20.90 12.55
N LEU A 85 -14.89 -21.32 13.10
CA LEU A 85 -13.87 -22.01 12.31
C LEU A 85 -14.32 -23.45 12.08
N GLU A 86 -14.44 -23.88 10.83
CA GLU A 86 -14.63 -25.28 10.47
C GLU A 86 -13.36 -25.81 9.79
N HIS A 87 -12.86 -26.92 10.30
CA HIS A 87 -11.72 -27.62 9.71
C HIS A 87 -12.27 -28.73 8.82
N ASP A 88 -12.30 -28.50 7.51
CA ASP A 88 -12.61 -29.52 6.53
C ASP A 88 -11.29 -30.19 6.09
N SER A 89 -11.37 -31.45 5.66
CA SER A 89 -10.25 -32.22 5.11
C SER A 89 -9.62 -31.54 3.88
N LYS A 90 -10.38 -30.64 3.24
CA LYS A 90 -10.02 -29.86 2.04
C LYS A 90 -9.47 -28.46 2.33
N GLY A 91 -9.45 -28.02 3.59
CA GLY A 91 -8.95 -26.70 4.00
C GLY A 91 -9.83 -26.01 5.05
N ASN A 92 -9.43 -24.79 5.42
CA ASN A 92 -10.18 -23.99 6.39
C ASN A 92 -11.40 -23.35 5.72
N LYS A 93 -12.57 -23.53 6.32
CA LYS A 93 -13.81 -22.84 5.94
C LYS A 93 -14.41 -22.14 7.14
N ILE A 94 -15.24 -21.14 6.89
CA ILE A 94 -16.08 -20.56 7.93
C ILE A 94 -17.43 -21.27 7.90
N ALA A 95 -17.91 -21.69 9.07
CA ALA A 95 -19.26 -22.18 9.24
C ALA A 95 -20.14 -21.07 9.80
N TRP A 96 -21.24 -20.79 9.12
CA TRP A 96 -22.22 -19.82 9.59
C TRP A 96 -23.13 -20.47 10.63
N LYS A 97 -23.18 -19.88 11.83
CA LYS A 97 -24.09 -20.31 12.91
C LYS A 97 -25.55 -19.97 12.61
N VAL A 98 -25.77 -18.98 11.74
CA VAL A 98 -27.08 -18.48 11.32
C VAL A 98 -27.05 -18.33 9.79
N GLU A 99 -28.11 -18.77 9.11
CA GLU A 99 -28.28 -18.59 7.66
C GLU A 99 -28.10 -17.13 7.24
N ILE A 100 -27.32 -16.90 6.17
CA ILE A 100 -26.91 -15.56 5.72
C ILE A 100 -28.13 -14.70 5.35
N GLU A 101 -29.13 -15.33 4.76
CA GLU A 101 -30.38 -14.71 4.31
C GLU A 101 -31.19 -14.13 5.48
N LYS A 102 -31.01 -14.66 6.70
CA LYS A 102 -31.70 -14.22 7.92
C LYS A 102 -30.94 -13.13 8.70
N LEU A 103 -29.69 -12.84 8.34
CA LEU A 103 -28.88 -11.84 9.04
C LEU A 103 -29.34 -10.41 8.79
N ASP A 104 -29.17 -9.52 9.77
CA ASP A 104 -29.36 -8.08 9.56
C ASP A 104 -28.13 -7.46 8.89
N TYR A 105 -28.26 -7.13 7.60
CA TYR A 105 -27.17 -6.56 6.81
C TYR A 105 -26.79 -5.16 7.28
N HIS A 106 -27.70 -4.37 7.87
CA HIS A 106 -27.37 -3.03 8.38
C HIS A 106 -26.39 -3.12 9.55
N HIS A 107 -26.46 -4.21 10.33
CA HIS A 107 -25.58 -4.44 11.46
C HIS A 107 -24.28 -5.15 11.04
N TYR A 108 -24.38 -6.30 10.36
CA TYR A 108 -23.23 -7.18 10.16
C TYR A 108 -22.34 -6.77 8.98
N LEU A 109 -22.90 -6.32 7.86
CA LEU A 109 -22.11 -6.05 6.67
C LEU A 109 -21.09 -4.91 6.90
N PRO A 110 -21.46 -3.76 7.52
CA PRO A 110 -20.48 -2.74 7.87
C PRO A 110 -19.39 -3.22 8.84
N LEU A 111 -19.74 -4.09 9.80
CA LEU A 111 -18.77 -4.67 10.74
C LEU A 111 -17.75 -5.56 10.03
N PHE A 112 -18.18 -6.40 9.09
CA PHE A 112 -17.27 -7.19 8.25
C PHE A 112 -16.38 -6.29 7.39
N PHE A 113 -16.94 -5.24 6.77
CA PHE A 113 -16.18 -4.28 5.97
C PHE A 113 -15.16 -3.47 6.81
N ASP A 114 -15.42 -3.20 8.09
CA ASP A 114 -14.43 -2.61 9.00
C ASP A 114 -13.21 -3.52 9.19
N GLY A 115 -13.41 -4.83 9.08
CA GLY A 115 -12.37 -5.86 9.08
C GLY A 115 -11.46 -5.86 7.85
N LEU A 116 -11.74 -5.06 6.80
CA LEU A 116 -10.83 -4.93 5.63
C LEU A 116 -9.43 -4.41 6.03
N CYS A 117 -9.34 -3.69 7.15
CA CYS A 117 -8.08 -3.19 7.70
C CYS A 117 -7.25 -4.26 8.41
N GLU A 118 -7.81 -5.46 8.65
CA GLU A 118 -7.15 -6.53 9.38
C GLU A 118 -6.15 -7.27 8.48
N MET A 119 -4.95 -7.48 9.01
CA MET A 119 -3.83 -8.17 8.33
C MET A 119 -3.28 -9.34 9.15
N THR A 120 -3.82 -9.57 10.34
CA THR A 120 -3.35 -10.62 11.25
C THR A 120 -4.34 -11.78 11.26
N PHE A 121 -3.82 -13.01 11.14
CA PHE A 121 -4.59 -14.22 11.37
C PHE A 121 -5.04 -14.31 12.85
N PRO A 122 -6.27 -14.77 13.15
CA PRO A 122 -7.30 -15.28 12.23
C PRO A 122 -8.24 -14.21 11.67
N TYR A 123 -8.14 -12.96 12.15
CA TYR A 123 -9.11 -11.90 11.87
C TYR A 123 -9.26 -11.60 10.37
N GLU A 124 -8.16 -11.51 9.63
CA GLU A 124 -8.19 -11.21 8.20
C GLU A 124 -8.91 -12.29 7.38
N PHE A 125 -8.80 -13.56 7.77
CA PHE A 125 -9.47 -14.69 7.12
C PHE A 125 -10.98 -14.62 7.31
N PHE A 126 -11.43 -14.45 8.55
CA PHE A 126 -12.85 -14.33 8.86
C PHE A 126 -13.49 -13.09 8.25
N ALA A 127 -12.80 -11.95 8.26
CA ALA A 127 -13.29 -10.73 7.64
C ALA A 127 -13.51 -10.92 6.13
N ARG A 128 -12.50 -11.43 5.43
CA ARG A 128 -12.56 -11.59 3.96
C ARG A 128 -13.60 -12.63 3.54
N GLN A 129 -13.61 -13.79 4.19
CA GLN A 129 -14.56 -14.84 3.85
C GLN A 129 -16.00 -14.42 4.21
N GLY A 130 -16.19 -13.74 5.34
CA GLY A 130 -17.49 -13.21 5.73
C GLY A 130 -18.04 -12.18 4.75
N ILE A 131 -17.20 -11.24 4.28
CA ILE A 131 -17.58 -10.29 3.23
C ILE A 131 -17.98 -11.03 1.96
N HIS A 132 -17.15 -11.98 1.50
CA HIS A 132 -17.42 -12.74 0.28
C HIS A 132 -18.78 -13.45 0.34
N ASP A 133 -19.02 -14.23 1.39
CA ASP A 133 -20.27 -15.01 1.51
C ASP A 133 -21.50 -14.09 1.63
N MET A 134 -21.38 -12.97 2.35
CA MET A 134 -22.47 -12.00 2.50
C MET A 134 -22.77 -11.24 1.21
N LEU A 135 -21.77 -10.93 0.38
CA LEU A 135 -22.00 -10.31 -0.92
C LEU A 135 -22.58 -11.31 -1.93
N GLU A 136 -22.15 -12.57 -1.88
CA GLU A 136 -22.65 -13.62 -2.77
C GLU A 136 -24.11 -13.98 -2.52
N HIS A 137 -24.53 -14.07 -1.25
CA HIS A 137 -25.88 -14.50 -0.86
C HIS A 137 -26.80 -13.35 -0.41
N GLY A 138 -26.31 -12.11 -0.43
CA GLY A 138 -27.06 -10.97 0.12
C GLY A 138 -28.16 -10.42 -0.77
N GLY A 139 -28.01 -10.53 -2.10
CA GLY A 139 -28.98 -10.05 -3.07
C GLY A 139 -29.44 -8.60 -2.81
N ASN A 140 -30.75 -8.39 -2.75
CA ASN A 140 -31.35 -7.06 -2.59
C ASN A 140 -31.10 -6.39 -1.22
N LYS A 141 -30.50 -7.09 -0.24
CA LYS A 141 -30.18 -6.54 1.09
C LYS A 141 -28.91 -5.70 1.10
N ILE A 142 -28.09 -5.78 0.06
CA ILE A 142 -26.81 -5.07 -0.06
C ILE A 142 -27.02 -3.59 -0.38
N LEU A 143 -27.90 -3.30 -1.34
CA LEU A 143 -28.12 -1.94 -1.85
C LEU A 143 -28.52 -0.93 -0.76
N PRO A 144 -29.45 -1.23 0.18
CA PRO A 144 -29.80 -0.31 1.27
C PRO A 144 -28.65 0.02 2.22
N VAL A 145 -27.66 -0.87 2.34
CA VAL A 145 -26.55 -0.76 3.29
C VAL A 145 -25.34 -0.06 2.67
N LEU A 146 -25.27 0.05 1.34
CA LEU A 146 -24.16 0.64 0.59
C LEU A 146 -23.60 1.95 1.19
N PRO A 147 -24.42 2.95 1.61
CA PRO A 147 -23.89 4.19 2.19
C PRO A 147 -23.05 3.98 3.46
N GLN A 148 -23.34 2.93 4.24
CA GLN A 148 -22.61 2.59 5.47
C GLN A 148 -21.25 1.94 5.18
N LEU A 149 -21.07 1.36 3.99
CA LEU A 149 -19.82 0.69 3.60
C LEU A 149 -18.73 1.68 3.15
N ILE A 150 -19.12 2.89 2.74
CA ILE A 150 -18.22 3.90 2.16
C ILE A 150 -17.09 4.27 3.13
N ILE A 151 -17.41 4.44 4.41
CA ILE A 151 -16.42 4.82 5.44
C ILE A 151 -15.40 3.69 5.69
N PRO A 152 -15.82 2.44 5.98
CA PRO A 152 -14.89 1.31 6.07
C PRO A 152 -13.98 1.13 4.85
N ILE A 153 -14.55 1.19 3.63
CA ILE A 153 -13.78 1.08 2.36
C ILE A 153 -12.73 2.19 2.29
N LYS A 154 -13.16 3.44 2.51
CA LYS A 154 -12.27 4.60 2.50
C LYS A 154 -11.15 4.44 3.53
N ASN A 155 -11.45 3.96 4.73
CA ASN A 155 -10.46 3.77 5.79
C ASN A 155 -9.42 2.72 5.39
N ALA A 156 -9.85 1.56 4.87
CA ALA A 156 -8.97 0.49 4.43
C ALA A 156 -8.01 0.95 3.31
N LEU A 157 -8.54 1.60 2.26
CA LEU A 157 -7.70 2.10 1.17
C LEU A 157 -6.71 3.19 1.63
N ASN A 158 -7.13 4.04 2.58
CA ASN A 158 -6.30 5.12 3.10
C ASN A 158 -5.15 4.66 3.99
N LEU A 159 -5.08 3.38 4.37
CA LEU A 159 -3.92 2.82 5.07
C LEU A 159 -2.66 2.83 4.20
N ARG A 160 -2.81 2.87 2.87
CA ARG A 160 -1.68 2.80 1.92
C ARG A 160 -0.85 1.52 2.04
N ASN A 161 -1.44 0.48 2.62
CA ASN A 161 -0.88 -0.87 2.62
C ASN A 161 -1.29 -1.57 1.32
N ARG A 162 -0.30 -2.04 0.54
CA ARG A 162 -0.53 -2.67 -0.77
C ARG A 162 -1.45 -3.89 -0.68
N GLN A 163 -1.27 -4.73 0.34
CA GLN A 163 -2.06 -5.95 0.52
C GLN A 163 -3.52 -5.61 0.83
N VAL A 164 -3.76 -4.66 1.76
CA VAL A 164 -5.11 -4.18 2.09
C VAL A 164 -5.79 -3.57 0.86
N ILE A 165 -5.07 -2.77 0.07
CA ILE A 165 -5.63 -2.17 -1.15
C ILE A 165 -6.03 -3.27 -2.14
N CYS A 166 -5.17 -4.24 -2.41
CA CYS A 166 -5.50 -5.32 -3.35
C CYS A 166 -6.74 -6.12 -2.91
N VAL A 167 -6.84 -6.44 -1.61
CA VAL A 167 -8.03 -7.13 -1.06
C VAL A 167 -9.26 -6.25 -1.20
N THR A 168 -9.16 -4.97 -0.85
CA THR A 168 -10.30 -4.04 -0.92
C THR A 168 -10.77 -3.83 -2.36
N LEU A 169 -9.85 -3.78 -3.34
CA LEU A 169 -10.19 -3.68 -4.76
C LEU A 169 -10.95 -4.91 -5.27
N LYS A 170 -10.54 -6.12 -4.86
CA LYS A 170 -11.26 -7.36 -5.18
C LYS A 170 -12.66 -7.39 -4.56
N VAL A 171 -12.78 -6.96 -3.31
CA VAL A 171 -14.07 -6.81 -2.63
C VAL A 171 -14.96 -5.79 -3.33
N LEU A 172 -14.39 -4.67 -3.80
CA LEU A 172 -15.12 -3.67 -4.58
C LEU A 172 -15.61 -4.20 -5.92
N GLN A 173 -14.81 -5.02 -6.62
CA GLN A 173 -15.25 -5.70 -7.84
C GLN A 173 -16.43 -6.64 -7.56
N HIS A 174 -16.37 -7.43 -6.47
CA HIS A 174 -17.49 -8.30 -6.06
C HIS A 174 -18.73 -7.50 -5.66
N LEU A 175 -18.55 -6.40 -4.94
CA LEU A 175 -19.64 -5.52 -4.50
C LEU A 175 -20.46 -4.99 -5.68
N VAL A 176 -19.82 -4.46 -6.73
CA VAL A 176 -20.56 -3.85 -7.85
C VAL A 176 -21.31 -4.86 -8.72
N VAL A 177 -20.95 -6.15 -8.65
CA VAL A 177 -21.65 -7.25 -9.35
C VAL A 177 -22.62 -8.01 -8.45
N SER A 178 -22.57 -7.81 -7.12
CA SER A 178 -23.34 -8.59 -6.14
C SER A 178 -24.86 -8.42 -6.25
N ALA A 179 -25.35 -7.25 -6.69
CA ALA A 179 -26.77 -7.00 -6.86
C ALA A 179 -27.03 -5.88 -7.88
N GLU A 180 -28.25 -5.89 -8.45
CA GLU A 180 -28.69 -4.86 -9.38
C GLU A 180 -28.61 -3.46 -8.72
N MET A 181 -28.27 -2.45 -9.51
CA MET A 181 -28.15 -1.04 -9.11
C MET A 181 -27.02 -0.71 -8.13
N VAL A 182 -26.30 -1.68 -7.54
CA VAL A 182 -25.20 -1.38 -6.60
C VAL A 182 -24.09 -0.56 -7.27
N GLY A 183 -23.66 -0.95 -8.49
CA GLY A 183 -22.67 -0.19 -9.25
C GLY A 183 -23.09 1.26 -9.52
N LYS A 184 -24.34 1.47 -9.98
CA LYS A 184 -24.90 2.82 -10.21
C LYS A 184 -25.00 3.63 -8.93
N ALA A 185 -25.41 3.01 -7.83
CA ALA A 185 -25.52 3.65 -6.52
C ALA A 185 -24.16 4.00 -5.90
N LEU A 186 -23.06 3.39 -6.37
CA LEU A 186 -21.71 3.68 -5.90
C LEU A 186 -21.13 4.99 -6.50
N VAL A 187 -21.60 5.41 -7.68
CA VAL A 187 -21.07 6.55 -8.45
C VAL A 187 -20.95 7.85 -7.63
N PRO A 188 -21.94 8.27 -6.81
CA PRO A 188 -21.82 9.50 -6.00
C PRO A 188 -20.67 9.46 -4.99
N TYR A 189 -20.17 8.27 -4.64
CA TYR A 189 -19.12 8.05 -3.65
C TYR A 189 -17.71 7.93 -4.25
N TYR A 190 -17.56 7.92 -5.57
CA TYR A 190 -16.25 7.84 -6.24
C TYR A 190 -15.24 8.88 -5.75
N ARG A 191 -15.69 10.12 -5.51
CA ARG A 191 -14.85 11.20 -4.95
C ARG A 191 -14.28 10.90 -3.56
N GLN A 192 -14.90 9.99 -2.80
CA GLN A 192 -14.45 9.63 -1.46
C GLN A 192 -13.45 8.47 -1.46
N ILE A 193 -13.59 7.52 -2.40
CA ILE A 193 -12.85 6.25 -2.40
C ILE A 193 -11.69 6.22 -3.42
N LEU A 194 -11.87 6.82 -4.60
CA LEU A 194 -10.90 6.73 -5.70
C LEU A 194 -9.63 7.60 -5.53
N PRO A 195 -9.58 8.73 -4.80
CA PRO A 195 -8.40 9.60 -4.80
C PRO A 195 -7.09 8.91 -4.39
N VAL A 196 -7.16 7.91 -3.50
CA VAL A 196 -5.97 7.16 -3.05
C VAL A 196 -5.41 6.24 -4.14
N LEU A 197 -6.22 5.77 -5.08
CA LEU A 197 -5.78 4.90 -6.17
C LEU A 197 -4.84 5.63 -7.13
N ASN A 198 -4.97 6.95 -7.29
CA ASN A 198 -4.06 7.76 -8.10
C ASN A 198 -2.59 7.63 -7.67
N ILE A 199 -2.34 7.35 -6.38
CA ILE A 199 -0.99 7.16 -5.85
C ILE A 199 -0.37 5.87 -6.38
N PHE A 200 -1.18 4.82 -6.56
CA PHE A 200 -0.72 3.45 -6.85
C PHE A 200 -0.95 3.02 -8.31
N LYS A 201 -1.69 3.81 -9.10
CA LYS A 201 -2.11 3.43 -10.45
C LYS A 201 -0.96 3.06 -11.40
N ASN A 202 0.18 3.73 -11.29
CA ASN A 202 1.33 3.50 -12.16
C ASN A 202 2.40 2.58 -11.53
N MET A 203 2.10 1.94 -10.39
CA MET A 203 3.05 1.06 -9.70
C MET A 203 3.02 -0.35 -10.30
N ASN A 204 3.59 -0.49 -11.49
CA ASN A 204 3.75 -1.77 -12.18
C ASN A 204 5.19 -2.26 -11.94
N GLY A 205 5.36 -3.21 -11.01
CA GLY A 205 6.61 -3.98 -10.85
C GLY A 205 7.36 -3.87 -9.51
N SER A 206 7.78 -5.04 -9.00
CA SER A 206 8.50 -5.35 -7.75
C SER A 206 7.65 -5.37 -6.46
N SER A 207 6.90 -6.45 -6.27
CA SER A 207 6.54 -6.92 -4.93
C SER A 207 7.69 -7.79 -4.40
N PRO A 208 8.27 -7.55 -3.22
CA PRO A 208 9.11 -8.57 -2.59
C PRO A 208 8.22 -9.78 -2.32
N ARG A 209 8.69 -10.97 -2.71
CA ARG A 209 8.03 -12.27 -2.46
C ARG A 209 7.61 -12.34 -0.98
N LEU A 210 6.33 -12.11 -0.73
CA LEU A 210 5.69 -12.46 0.53
C LEU A 210 4.80 -13.64 0.19
N GLU A 211 5.17 -14.81 0.73
CA GLU A 211 4.33 -15.99 0.70
C GLU A 211 3.08 -15.74 1.53
N CYS A 212 2.11 -15.04 0.94
CA CYS A 212 0.74 -15.06 1.41
C CYS A 212 0.15 -16.39 0.92
N SER A 213 -0.26 -17.22 1.89
CA SER A 213 -0.83 -18.56 1.72
C SER A 213 -1.90 -18.59 0.62
N GLY A 214 -1.46 -18.94 -0.60
CA GLY A 214 -2.32 -19.08 -1.76
C GLY A 214 -2.95 -20.48 -1.76
N ALA A 215 -4.23 -20.57 -1.39
CA ALA A 215 -5.00 -21.80 -1.62
C ALA A 215 -6.52 -21.64 -1.75
N ILE A 216 -7.16 -20.48 -1.53
CA ILE A 216 -8.64 -20.46 -1.42
C ILE A 216 -9.29 -19.30 -2.17
N MET A 217 -9.03 -19.17 -3.47
CA MET A 217 -9.93 -18.44 -4.38
C MET A 217 -9.76 -18.89 -5.84
N ALA A 218 -9.55 -20.19 -6.03
CA ALA A 218 -9.65 -20.81 -7.34
C ALA A 218 -10.27 -22.18 -7.15
N ARG A 219 -11.61 -22.21 -7.06
CA ARG A 219 -12.50 -23.27 -7.57
C ARG A 219 -13.87 -23.17 -6.92
N CYS A 220 -14.73 -22.36 -7.51
CA CYS A 220 -16.17 -22.60 -7.47
C CYS A 220 -16.70 -22.51 -8.91
N ASN A 221 -17.31 -23.62 -9.35
CA ASN A 221 -18.08 -23.89 -10.58
C ASN A 221 -17.30 -24.24 -11.86
N LEU A 222 -17.30 -25.53 -12.26
CA LEU A 222 -18.35 -26.10 -13.11
C LEU A 222 -18.13 -27.62 -13.31
N ASP A 223 -19.02 -28.44 -12.72
CA ASP A 223 -19.25 -29.81 -13.20
C ASP A 223 -20.39 -29.75 -14.22
N HIS A 224 -20.11 -30.00 -15.52
CA HIS A 224 -20.83 -31.01 -16.31
C HIS A 224 -20.25 -31.20 -17.73
N LEU A 225 -20.01 -32.48 -18.04
CA LEU A 225 -19.96 -33.16 -19.34
C LEU A 225 -18.91 -32.74 -20.39
N GLY A 226 -18.11 -33.75 -20.77
CA GLY A 226 -17.07 -33.65 -21.78
C GLY A 226 -17.58 -33.67 -23.21
N SER A 227 -16.70 -33.24 -24.11
CA SER A 227 -16.54 -33.75 -25.47
C SER A 227 -15.26 -33.15 -26.05
N SER A 228 -14.62 -33.94 -26.89
CA SER A 228 -13.33 -33.73 -27.56
C SER A 228 -13.27 -32.51 -28.49
N ASP A 229 -12.02 -32.09 -28.69
CA ASP A 229 -11.40 -31.31 -29.77
C ASP A 229 -11.41 -29.76 -29.77
N PRO A 230 -10.27 -29.12 -30.15
CA PRO A 230 -10.10 -27.67 -30.11
C PRO A 230 -10.50 -27.00 -31.44
N PRO A 231 -10.73 -25.68 -31.42
CA PRO A 231 -10.09 -24.89 -32.47
C PRO A 231 -9.47 -23.58 -31.98
N ALA A 232 -8.36 -23.27 -32.63
CA ALA A 232 -7.74 -21.96 -32.68
C ALA A 232 -8.70 -20.89 -33.22
N SER A 233 -8.67 -19.68 -32.67
CA SER A 233 -8.63 -18.42 -33.42
C SER A 233 -8.47 -17.23 -32.47
N ALA A 234 -7.54 -16.36 -32.82
CA ALA A 234 -7.12 -15.19 -32.08
C ALA A 234 -8.22 -14.12 -31.97
N SER A 235 -8.26 -13.43 -30.83
CA SER A 235 -8.68 -12.04 -30.75
C SER A 235 -7.90 -11.35 -29.66
N GLN A 236 -7.45 -10.14 -29.99
CA GLN A 236 -6.34 -9.41 -29.41
C GLN A 236 -6.57 -9.12 -27.93
N VAL A 237 -5.79 -9.77 -27.07
CA VAL A 237 -5.61 -9.37 -25.68
C VAL A 237 -4.51 -8.30 -25.69
N THR A 238 -4.85 -7.07 -25.31
CA THR A 238 -3.86 -6.04 -25.03
C THR A 238 -3.08 -6.43 -23.78
N GLU A 239 -2.02 -7.22 -23.97
CA GLU A 239 -0.99 -7.48 -22.97
C GLU A 239 -0.38 -6.15 -22.52
N THR A 240 -0.83 -5.63 -21.38
CA THR A 240 -0.15 -4.52 -20.70
C THR A 240 1.06 -5.10 -20.01
N THR A 241 2.19 -4.96 -20.69
CA THR A 241 3.48 -5.57 -20.40
C THR A 241 4.08 -4.95 -19.13
N VAL A 242 4.46 -5.80 -18.17
CA VAL A 242 5.44 -5.41 -17.13
C VAL A 242 6.72 -5.01 -17.87
N ASN A 243 7.26 -3.82 -17.59
CA ASN A 243 8.54 -3.39 -18.18
C ASN A 243 9.71 -4.12 -17.49
N SER A 244 9.88 -5.40 -17.80
CA SER A 244 10.96 -6.26 -17.30
C SER A 244 12.14 -6.39 -18.28
N GLY A 245 12.14 -5.66 -19.39
CA GLY A 245 13.05 -5.94 -20.51
C GLY A 245 12.87 -7.39 -21.00
N ASP A 246 13.98 -8.09 -21.28
CA ASP A 246 14.03 -9.47 -21.79
C ASP A 246 13.72 -10.56 -20.73
N GLY A 247 13.30 -10.14 -19.52
CA GLY A 247 12.98 -11.04 -18.42
C GLY A 247 11.50 -11.42 -18.39
N ILE A 248 11.19 -12.71 -18.60
CA ILE A 248 9.83 -13.25 -18.43
C ILE A 248 9.47 -13.24 -16.93
N ASP A 249 8.44 -12.48 -16.56
CA ASP A 249 7.93 -12.39 -15.19
C ASP A 249 6.93 -13.53 -14.90
N TYR A 250 7.37 -14.52 -14.11
CA TYR A 250 6.56 -15.66 -13.69
C TYR A 250 5.59 -15.34 -12.53
N SER A 251 5.53 -14.11 -12.01
CA SER A 251 4.65 -13.71 -10.90
C SER A 251 3.19 -13.43 -11.31
N GLN A 252 2.91 -13.42 -12.62
CA GLN A 252 1.57 -13.19 -13.21
C GLN A 252 0.47 -14.12 -12.66
N GLN A 253 0.85 -15.30 -12.18
CA GLN A 253 -0.11 -16.30 -11.69
C GLN A 253 -0.83 -15.90 -10.38
N LYS A 254 -0.36 -14.86 -9.66
CA LYS A 254 -0.96 -14.40 -8.39
C LYS A 254 -1.76 -13.08 -8.46
N ARG A 255 -1.86 -12.41 -9.62
CA ARG A 255 -2.49 -11.06 -9.76
C ARG A 255 -2.02 -10.07 -8.67
N GLU A 256 -0.71 -9.91 -8.49
CA GLU A 256 -0.13 -9.03 -7.46
C GLU A 256 0.25 -7.61 -7.95
N ASN A 257 0.04 -7.31 -9.25
CA ASN A 257 0.23 -5.97 -9.78
C ASN A 257 -0.93 -5.06 -9.38
N ILE A 258 -0.67 -4.15 -8.45
CA ILE A 258 -1.68 -3.21 -7.94
C ILE A 258 -2.20 -2.27 -9.03
N GLY A 259 -1.37 -1.88 -10.00
CA GLY A 259 -1.78 -1.03 -11.12
C GLY A 259 -2.81 -1.72 -12.02
N ASP A 260 -2.54 -2.96 -12.44
CA ASP A 260 -3.46 -3.76 -13.26
C ASP A 260 -4.79 -4.00 -12.53
N LEU A 261 -4.73 -4.31 -11.23
CA LEU A 261 -5.92 -4.50 -10.41
C LEU A 261 -6.73 -3.21 -10.24
N ILE A 262 -6.07 -2.05 -10.10
CA ILE A 262 -6.75 -0.75 -10.09
C ILE A 262 -7.47 -0.53 -11.41
N GLN A 263 -6.81 -0.81 -12.54
CA GLN A 263 -7.39 -0.66 -13.87
C GLN A 263 -8.61 -1.57 -14.05
N GLU A 264 -8.50 -2.86 -13.72
CA GLU A 264 -9.61 -3.84 -13.75
C GLU A 264 -10.80 -3.37 -12.87
N THR A 265 -10.52 -2.84 -11.66
CA THR A 265 -11.57 -2.33 -10.78
C THR A 265 -12.25 -1.08 -11.35
N LEU A 266 -11.51 -0.15 -11.94
CA LEU A 266 -12.10 1.05 -12.56
C LEU A 266 -12.97 0.69 -13.77
N GLU A 267 -12.56 -0.31 -14.56
CA GLU A 267 -13.37 -0.85 -15.66
C GLU A 267 -14.65 -1.51 -15.17
N ALA A 268 -14.59 -2.27 -14.07
CA ALA A 268 -15.79 -2.81 -13.44
C ALA A 268 -16.74 -1.69 -12.97
N PHE A 269 -16.19 -0.61 -12.39
CA PHE A 269 -16.97 0.55 -11.98
C PHE A 269 -17.63 1.29 -13.15
N GLU A 270 -16.96 1.38 -14.30
CA GLU A 270 -17.54 1.93 -15.52
C GLU A 270 -18.64 1.02 -16.07
N ARG A 271 -18.37 -0.29 -16.19
CA ARG A 271 -19.29 -1.29 -16.74
C ARG A 271 -20.61 -1.39 -15.97
N TYR A 272 -20.57 -1.36 -14.64
CA TYR A 272 -21.75 -1.52 -13.80
C TYR A 272 -22.30 -0.19 -13.24
N GLY A 273 -21.59 0.92 -13.42
CA GLY A 273 -21.96 2.24 -12.89
C GLY A 273 -22.94 3.05 -13.75
N GLY A 274 -23.24 2.59 -14.97
CA GLY A 274 -24.14 3.27 -15.90
C GLY A 274 -23.49 4.47 -16.61
N GLU A 275 -24.30 5.24 -17.35
CA GLU A 275 -23.84 6.28 -18.29
C GLU A 275 -22.94 7.35 -17.65
N ASN A 276 -23.21 7.71 -16.39
CA ASN A 276 -22.46 8.74 -15.67
C ASN A 276 -21.19 8.21 -14.97
N ALA A 277 -20.89 6.92 -15.06
CA ALA A 277 -19.75 6.35 -14.34
C ALA A 277 -18.42 6.91 -14.87
N PHE A 278 -18.21 6.89 -16.18
CA PHE A 278 -16.96 7.34 -16.81
C PHE A 278 -16.61 8.78 -16.43
N ILE A 279 -17.54 9.72 -16.58
CA ILE A 279 -17.28 11.14 -16.27
C ILE A 279 -16.91 11.35 -14.79
N ASN A 280 -17.55 10.62 -13.88
CA ASN A 280 -17.23 10.69 -12.45
C ASN A 280 -15.88 10.05 -12.13
N ILE A 281 -15.52 8.93 -12.78
CA ILE A 281 -14.21 8.30 -12.64
C ILE A 281 -13.13 9.26 -13.17
N LYS A 282 -13.28 9.77 -14.40
CA LYS A 282 -12.32 10.69 -15.04
C LYS A 282 -12.09 11.97 -14.24
N TYR A 283 -13.13 12.47 -13.58
CA TYR A 283 -13.02 13.64 -12.70
C TYR A 283 -12.11 13.39 -11.48
N VAL A 284 -12.07 12.16 -10.97
CA VAL A 284 -11.26 11.79 -9.79
C VAL A 284 -9.92 11.16 -10.17
N VAL A 285 -9.87 10.43 -11.28
CA VAL A 285 -8.70 9.74 -11.84
C VAL A 285 -8.48 10.28 -13.26
N PRO A 286 -7.80 11.43 -13.42
CA PRO A 286 -7.66 12.08 -14.73
C PRO A 286 -6.94 11.23 -15.79
N THR A 287 -6.09 10.29 -15.35
CA THR A 287 -5.34 9.39 -16.22
C THR A 287 -6.13 8.16 -16.67
N TYR A 288 -7.40 8.00 -16.26
CA TYR A 288 -8.23 6.86 -16.69
C TYR A 288 -8.73 7.06 -18.12
N GLU A 289 -8.68 6.00 -18.91
CA GLU A 289 -9.19 5.95 -20.29
C GLU A 289 -10.29 4.89 -20.34
N SER A 290 -11.36 5.18 -21.09
CA SER A 290 -12.54 4.30 -21.15
C SER A 290 -12.19 3.03 -21.93
N CYS A 291 -12.68 1.90 -21.43
CA CYS A 291 -12.52 0.60 -22.09
C CYS A 291 -13.79 0.16 -22.83
N LEU A 292 -14.88 0.94 -22.80
CA LEU A 292 -16.16 0.61 -23.44
C LEU A 292 -16.38 1.33 -24.78
N LEU A 293 -15.46 2.22 -25.17
CA LEU A 293 -15.55 3.05 -26.38
C LEU A 293 -14.57 2.65 -27.50
N ASN A 294 -13.93 1.48 -27.39
CA ASN A 294 -13.05 0.92 -28.42
C ASN A 294 -13.66 -0.30 -29.10
#